data_AF-A0A924RGB9-F1
#
_entry.id   AF-A0A924RGB9-F1
#
_cell.length_a   1.000
_cell.length_b   1.000
_cell.length_c   1.000
_cell.angle_alpha   90.00
_cell.angle_beta   90.00
_cell.angle_gamma   90.00
#
_symmetry.space_group_name_H-M   'P 1'
#
loop_
_entity.id
_entity.type
_entity.pdbx_description
1 polymer ?
#
loop_
_entity_poly.entity_id
_entity_poly.type
_entity_poly.pdbx_seq_one_letter_code
_entity_poly.pdbx_strand_id
1 'polypeptide(L)' 'AARKDHFMPPGLLASQFAALEPPGLDERPLIVAIDQAPDVMVAKLVVAFSSSAI' A
#
# COMPACT_ATOMS: atom_id res chain seq x y z
N ALA A 1 -1.69 10.08 -16.44
CA ALA A 1 -2.76 9.31 -15.76
C ALA A 1 -3.30 8.27 -16.75
N ALA A 2 -3.05 6.98 -16.53
CA ALA A 2 -3.33 5.91 -17.50
C ALA A 2 -4.70 5.23 -17.32
N ARG A 3 -5.42 5.54 -16.23
CA ARG A 3 -6.75 4.98 -15.90
C ARG A 3 -7.87 5.89 -16.39
N LYS A 4 -9.05 5.33 -16.65
CA LYS A 4 -10.26 6.13 -16.93
C LYS A 4 -10.92 6.53 -15.61
N ASP A 5 -11.71 7.59 -15.63
CA ASP A 5 -12.59 8.00 -14.52
C ASP A 5 -11.84 8.22 -13.19
N HIS A 6 -10.85 9.12 -13.21
CA HIS A 6 -10.08 9.46 -12.01
C HIS A 6 -10.97 10.15 -10.98
N PHE A 7 -11.32 9.42 -9.92
CA PHE A 7 -12.02 9.99 -8.76
C PHE A 7 -11.15 10.98 -7.98
N MET A 8 -9.84 10.74 -7.90
CA MET A 8 -8.89 11.67 -7.27
C MET A 8 -8.18 12.53 -8.31
N PRO A 9 -8.32 13.86 -8.23
CA PRO A 9 -7.53 14.78 -9.05
C PRO A 9 -6.02 14.55 -8.86
N PRO A 10 -5.23 14.44 -9.94
CA PRO A 10 -3.78 14.20 -9.84
C PRO A 10 -3.03 15.24 -8.99
N GLY A 11 -3.53 16.48 -8.90
CA GLY A 11 -2.94 17.55 -8.09
C GLY A 11 -2.96 17.29 -6.59
N LEU A 12 -3.74 16.31 -6.10
CA LEU A 12 -3.82 15.98 -4.68
C LEU A 12 -2.69 15.05 -4.20
N LEU A 13 -1.93 14.45 -5.12
CA LEU A 13 -0.88 13.49 -4.75
C LEU A 13 0.18 14.11 -3.83
N ALA A 14 0.58 15.36 -4.10
CA ALA A 14 1.56 16.07 -3.26
C ALA A 14 1.05 16.26 -1.83
N SER A 15 -0.23 16.67 -1.66
CA SER A 15 -0.84 16.80 -0.34
C SER A 15 -0.98 15.47 0.40
N GLN A 16 -1.18 14.37 -0.32
CA GLN A 16 -1.25 13.04 0.28
C GLN A 16 0.09 12.59 0.84
N PHE A 17 1.19 12.81 0.11
CA PHE A 17 2.53 12.54 0.63
C PHE A 17 2.88 13.44 1.81
N ALA A 18 2.47 14.71 1.78
CA ALA A 18 2.70 15.63 2.90
C ALA A 18 1.95 15.21 4.18
N ALA A 19 0.78 14.58 4.04
CA ALA A 19 -0.02 14.09 5.16
C ALA A 19 0.32 12.63 5.56
N LEU A 20 1.14 11.93 4.80
CA LEU A 20 1.48 10.53 5.06
C LEU A 20 2.49 10.43 6.20
N GLU A 21 2.09 9.79 7.30
CA GLU A 21 2.96 9.42 8.40
C GLU A 21 3.34 7.93 8.25
N PRO A 22 4.63 7.56 8.18
CA PRO A 22 5.04 6.17 8.18
C PRO A 22 4.61 5.48 9.48
N PRO A 23 4.10 4.23 9.42
CA PRO A 23 3.72 3.50 10.63
C PRO A 23 4.90 3.33 11.60
N GLY A 24 4.61 3.48 12.89
CA GLY A 24 5.51 3.18 14.00
C GLY A 24 5.79 1.68 14.14
N LEU A 25 6.83 1.36 14.91
CA LEU A 25 7.25 -0.03 15.14
C LEU A 25 6.23 -0.85 15.95
N ASP A 26 5.45 -0.18 16.79
CA ASP A 26 4.41 -0.74 17.64
C ASP A 26 3.09 -1.01 16.91
N GLU A 27 2.90 -0.42 15.73
CA GLU A 27 1.73 -0.62 14.87
C GLU A 27 1.77 -1.94 14.09
N ARG A 28 2.88 -2.69 14.17
CA ARG A 28 3.12 -3.98 13.49
C ARG A 28 2.80 -3.91 11.99
N PRO A 29 3.43 -2.98 11.24
CA PRO A 29 3.09 -2.78 9.83
C PRO A 29 3.57 -3.95 8.96
N LEU A 30 2.78 -4.27 7.92
CA LEU A 30 3.20 -5.12 6.83
C LEU A 30 3.48 -4.25 5.59
N ILE A 31 4.75 -4.13 5.20
CA ILE A 31 5.17 -3.29 4.09
C ILE A 31 5.24 -4.09 2.79
N VAL A 32 4.50 -3.66 1.77
CA VAL A 32 4.48 -4.27 0.43
C VAL A 32 4.67 -3.19 -0.64
N ALA A 33 5.61 -3.42 -1.55
CA ALA A 33 5.88 -2.51 -2.67
C ALA A 33 4.74 -2.55 -3.70
N ILE A 34 4.34 -1.37 -4.20
CA ILE A 34 3.23 -1.21 -5.14
C ILE A 34 3.66 -1.22 -6.62
N ASP A 35 4.95 -1.36 -6.89
CA ASP A 35 5.56 -1.36 -8.23
C ASP A 35 5.47 -2.73 -8.92
N GLN A 36 4.74 -3.67 -8.32
CA GLN A 36 4.59 -5.04 -8.78
C GLN A 36 3.20 -5.31 -9.35
N ALA A 37 3.05 -6.44 -10.04
CA ALA A 37 1.74 -6.91 -10.46
C ALA A 37 0.86 -7.25 -9.23
N PRO A 38 -0.47 -7.00 -9.28
CA PRO A 38 -1.35 -7.17 -8.12
C PRO A 38 -1.36 -8.59 -7.53
N ASP A 39 -1.24 -9.62 -8.36
CA ASP A 39 -1.15 -11.02 -7.97
C ASP A 39 0.09 -11.33 -7.12
N VAL A 40 1.23 -10.74 -7.48
CA VAL A 40 2.48 -10.83 -6.70
C VAL A 40 2.33 -10.16 -5.34
N MET A 41 1.70 -8.99 -5.29
CA MET A 41 1.44 -8.30 -4.02
C MET A 41 0.54 -9.14 -3.10
N VAL A 42 -0.56 -9.69 -3.64
CA VAL A 42 -1.50 -10.53 -2.88
C VAL A 42 -0.82 -11.79 -2.35
N ALA A 43 -0.01 -12.48 -3.16
CA ALA A 43 0.73 -13.66 -2.72
C ALA A 43 1.64 -13.37 -1.51
N LYS A 44 2.34 -12.24 -1.52
CA LYS A 44 3.18 -11.79 -0.38
C LYS A 44 2.35 -11.55 0.88
N LEU A 45 1.19 -10.88 0.73
CA LEU A 45 0.27 -10.63 1.83
C LEU A 45 -0.25 -11.94 2.45
N VAL A 46 -0.68 -12.90 1.64
CA VAL A 46 -1.20 -14.20 2.11
C VAL A 46 -0.15 -14.96 2.93
N VAL A 47 1.11 -14.98 2.47
CA VAL A 47 2.21 -15.61 3.21
C VAL A 47 2.46 -14.92 4.56
N ALA A 48 2.52 -13.59 4.57
CA ALA A 48 2.77 -12.83 5.79
C ALA A 48 1.67 -13.03 6.85
N PHE A 49 0.39 -13.11 6.44
CA PHE A 49 -0.71 -13.37 7.37
C PHE A 49 -0.78 -14.82 7.85
N SER A 50 -0.38 -15.78 7.02
CA SER A 50 -0.39 -17.21 7.39
C SER A 50 0.72 -17.55 8.40
N SER A 51 1.84 -16.83 8.38
CA SER A 51 2.91 -16.95 9.38
C SER A 51 2.58 -16.28 10.72
N SER A 52 1.51 -15.48 10.77
CA SER A 52 1.03 -14.78 11.97
C SER A 52 -0.05 -15.57 12.73
N ALA A 53 -0.28 -16.83 12.37
CA ALA A 53 -1.12 -17.74 13.14
C ALA A 53 -0.41 -18.12 14.45
N ILE A 54 -0.93 -17.57 15.56
CA ILE A 54 -0.79 -17.94 16.99
C ILE A 54 0.39 -18.84 17.36
#